data_AF-A0A2P2J1R4-F1
#
_entry.id   AF-A0A2P2J1R4-F1
#
_cell.length_a   1.000
_cell.length_b   1.000
_cell.length_c   1.000
_cell.angle_alpha   90.00
_cell.angle_beta   90.00
_cell.angle_gamma   90.00
#
_symmetry.space_group_name_H-M   'P 1'
#
loop_
_entity.id
_entity.type
_entity.pdbx_description
1 polymer ?
#
loop_
_entity_poly.entity_id
_entity_poly.type
_entity_poly.pdbx_seq_one_letter_code
_entity_poly.pdbx_strand_id
1 'polypeptide(L)'
;MPKVKAYLQRQWSRILSGRVSLQDFVFAKEVRLGTYSARASSSLPPAAIVATKAMRVDPRAEPCYAERVPFVVIHGEPGARLTDMVVDPLELLAVDSPYRLNDLYYINKQIIPALLRVFGLLGADLKQWFGEMPRPTREGLAKHLLYSPNRQRTRIDFYYLSKHCVLCGELVDASALICNECSRKETTAATALIGRTSKLEKDILHLTAVSITIILSEVIDSWHVLTMFVMYLTA
;
A
#
# COMPACT_ATOMS: atom_id res chain seq x y z
N MET A 1 20.86 -16.53 -16.05
CA MET A 1 19.73 -15.73 -16.60
C MET A 1 19.81 -14.26 -16.15
N PRO A 2 20.71 -13.44 -16.73
CA PRO A 2 20.99 -12.10 -16.20
C PRO A 2 19.83 -11.11 -16.38
N LYS A 3 19.13 -11.13 -17.52
CA LYS A 3 18.00 -10.22 -17.80
C LYS A 3 16.83 -10.44 -16.83
N VAL A 4 16.49 -11.70 -16.53
CA VAL A 4 15.42 -12.06 -15.59
C VAL A 4 15.79 -11.65 -14.17
N LYS A 5 17.02 -11.96 -13.72
CA LYS A 5 17.51 -11.55 -12.40
C LYS A 5 17.44 -10.03 -12.24
N ALA A 6 17.95 -9.27 -13.20
CA ALA A 6 17.91 -7.80 -13.17
C ALA A 6 16.49 -7.23 -13.14
N TYR A 7 15.56 -7.83 -13.89
CA TYR A 7 14.15 -7.45 -13.86
C TYR A 7 13.52 -7.69 -12.48
N LEU A 8 13.72 -8.90 -11.91
CA LEU A 8 13.17 -9.26 -10.61
C LEU A 8 13.72 -8.38 -9.48
N GLN A 9 15.03 -8.13 -9.48
CA GLN A 9 15.65 -7.24 -8.51
C GLN A 9 15.09 -5.81 -8.60
N ARG A 10 14.84 -5.31 -9.82
CA ARG A 10 14.17 -4.01 -10.00
C ARG A 10 12.75 -4.02 -9.45
N GLN A 11 11.96 -5.07 -9.69
CA GLN A 11 10.59 -5.15 -9.17
C GLN A 11 10.57 -5.26 -7.64
N TRP A 12 11.41 -6.12 -7.06
CA TRP A 12 11.54 -6.22 -5.61
C TRP A 12 11.99 -4.89 -4.98
N SER A 13 12.89 -4.14 -5.62
CA SER A 13 13.28 -2.79 -5.16
C SER A 13 12.11 -1.80 -5.18
N ARG A 14 11.25 -1.85 -6.21
CA ARG A 14 10.01 -1.05 -6.28
C ARG A 14 9.04 -1.39 -5.16
N ILE A 15 8.86 -2.68 -4.85
CA ILE A 15 7.99 -3.14 -3.76
C ILE A 15 8.55 -2.65 -2.41
N LEU A 16 9.84 -2.88 -2.14
CA LEU A 16 10.48 -2.49 -0.87
C LEU A 16 10.50 -0.96 -0.65
N SER A 17 10.59 -0.18 -1.73
CA SER A 17 10.47 1.29 -1.67
C SER A 17 9.03 1.78 -1.54
N GLY A 18 8.03 0.90 -1.60
CA GLY A 18 6.61 1.25 -1.54
C GLY A 18 6.09 1.96 -2.80
N ARG A 19 6.80 1.89 -3.93
CA ARG A 19 6.44 2.53 -5.21
C ARG A 19 5.61 1.58 -6.08
N VAL A 20 4.55 1.04 -5.50
CA VAL A 20 3.65 0.06 -6.12
C VAL A 20 2.19 0.40 -5.79
N SER A 21 1.27 0.03 -6.68
CA SER A 21 -0.16 0.22 -6.43
C SER A 21 -0.61 -0.73 -5.33
N LEU A 22 -1.39 -0.24 -4.37
CA LEU A 22 -1.95 -1.09 -3.31
C LEU A 22 -2.90 -2.16 -3.88
N GLN A 23 -3.59 -1.84 -4.99
CA GLN A 23 -4.57 -2.72 -5.62
C GLN A 23 -3.98 -4.10 -5.97
N ASP A 24 -2.71 -4.14 -6.39
CA ASP A 24 -2.00 -5.38 -6.76
C ASP A 24 -1.74 -6.31 -5.55
N PHE A 25 -1.92 -5.81 -4.32
CA PHE A 25 -1.64 -6.51 -3.07
C PHE A 25 -2.91 -6.85 -2.27
N VAL A 26 -4.09 -6.50 -2.77
CA VAL A 26 -5.36 -6.82 -2.14
C VAL A 26 -5.71 -8.28 -2.42
N PHE A 27 -5.87 -9.07 -1.37
CA PHE A 27 -6.48 -10.39 -1.48
C PHE A 27 -7.98 -10.27 -1.37
N ALA A 28 -8.73 -11.12 -2.08
CA ALA A 28 -10.16 -11.27 -1.89
C ALA A 28 -10.49 -12.76 -1.74
N LYS A 29 -11.12 -13.14 -0.62
CA LYS A 29 -11.48 -14.53 -0.33
C LYS A 29 -12.93 -14.65 0.14
N GLU A 30 -13.54 -15.76 -0.24
CA GLU A 30 -14.93 -16.09 0.13
C GLU A 30 -15.06 -16.29 1.64
N VAL A 31 -16.07 -15.66 2.22
CA VAL A 31 -16.42 -15.76 3.63
C VAL A 31 -17.74 -16.49 3.79
N ARG A 32 -17.77 -17.49 4.68
CA ARG A 32 -18.97 -18.27 5.02
C ARG A 32 -19.17 -18.24 6.54
N LEU A 33 -19.70 -17.12 7.04
CA LEU A 33 -19.99 -16.96 8.47
C LEU A 33 -20.97 -18.06 8.93
N GLY A 34 -20.81 -18.51 10.17
CA GLY A 34 -21.58 -19.64 10.73
C GLY A 34 -21.10 -21.05 10.34
N THR A 35 -20.27 -21.20 9.29
CA THR A 35 -19.70 -22.52 8.92
C THR A 35 -18.38 -22.82 9.63
N TYR A 36 -17.71 -21.79 10.16
CA TYR A 36 -16.42 -21.94 10.86
C TYR A 36 -16.60 -22.51 12.26
N SER A 37 -15.68 -23.38 12.69
CA SER A 37 -15.74 -24.02 14.00
C SER A 37 -15.58 -23.01 15.14
N ALA A 38 -16.54 -22.98 16.07
CA ALA A 38 -16.50 -22.14 17.27
C ALA A 38 -15.38 -22.52 18.26
N ARG A 39 -14.80 -23.73 18.16
CA ARG A 39 -13.73 -24.20 19.05
C ARG A 39 -12.38 -23.52 18.79
N ALA A 40 -12.24 -22.82 17.68
CA ALA A 40 -11.00 -22.15 17.31
C ALA A 40 -11.28 -20.69 16.96
N SER A 41 -11.57 -19.88 17.99
CA SER A 41 -11.51 -18.40 17.89
C SER A 41 -10.15 -17.91 17.34
N SER A 42 -9.12 -18.77 17.36
CA SER A 42 -7.79 -18.56 16.76
C SER A 42 -7.67 -18.93 15.26
N SER A 43 -8.69 -19.52 14.61
CA SER A 43 -8.60 -20.12 13.27
C SER A 43 -9.51 -19.49 12.21
N LEU A 44 -10.11 -18.33 12.47
CA LEU A 44 -10.85 -17.64 11.42
C LEU A 44 -9.91 -17.30 10.25
N PRO A 45 -10.32 -17.53 8.99
CA PRO A 45 -9.52 -17.10 7.86
C PRO A 45 -9.40 -15.57 7.85
N PRO A 46 -8.31 -15.01 7.29
CA PRO A 46 -8.07 -13.57 7.22
C PRO A 46 -9.28 -12.73 6.78
N ALA A 47 -9.97 -13.15 5.73
CA ALA A 47 -11.15 -12.47 5.22
C ALA A 47 -12.33 -12.46 6.21
N ALA A 48 -12.54 -13.56 6.95
CA ALA A 48 -13.59 -13.61 7.98
C ALA A 48 -13.24 -12.73 9.18
N ILE A 49 -11.95 -12.56 9.50
CA ILE A 49 -11.49 -11.64 10.54
C ILE A 49 -11.84 -10.20 10.14
N VAL A 50 -11.54 -9.79 8.91
CA VAL A 50 -11.88 -8.44 8.41
C VAL A 50 -13.39 -8.22 8.41
N ALA A 51 -14.16 -9.18 7.91
CA ALA A 51 -15.63 -9.09 7.93
C ALA A 51 -16.18 -8.97 9.36
N THR A 52 -15.67 -9.76 10.30
CA THR A 52 -16.07 -9.68 11.71
C THR A 52 -15.71 -8.32 12.32
N LYS A 53 -14.55 -7.74 11.95
CA LYS A 53 -14.17 -6.39 12.36
C LYS A 53 -15.14 -5.34 11.80
N ALA A 54 -15.51 -5.43 10.53
CA ALA A 54 -16.49 -4.55 9.90
C ALA A 54 -17.86 -4.64 10.60
N MET A 55 -18.35 -5.86 10.87
CA MET A 55 -19.61 -6.09 11.58
C MET A 55 -19.65 -5.53 13.01
N ARG A 56 -18.49 -5.42 13.68
CA ARG A 56 -18.40 -4.79 15.00
C ARG A 56 -18.58 -3.28 14.94
N VAL A 57 -18.16 -2.65 13.84
CA VAL A 57 -18.32 -1.22 13.62
C VAL A 57 -19.74 -0.92 13.14
N ASP A 58 -20.22 -1.70 12.17
CA ASP A 58 -21.59 -1.64 11.67
C ASP A 58 -22.17 -3.05 11.55
N PRO A 59 -23.14 -3.44 12.39
CA PRO A 59 -23.80 -4.74 12.30
C PRO A 59 -24.44 -5.04 10.93
N ARG A 60 -24.72 -4.02 10.11
CA ARG A 60 -25.27 -4.19 8.76
C ARG A 60 -24.21 -4.54 7.70
N ALA A 61 -22.93 -4.46 8.04
CA ALA A 61 -21.82 -4.85 7.18
C ALA A 61 -21.59 -6.38 7.18
N GLU A 62 -22.59 -7.18 7.50
CA GLU A 62 -22.51 -8.64 7.39
C GLU A 62 -22.36 -9.02 5.91
N PRO A 63 -21.29 -9.74 5.53
CA PRO A 63 -21.10 -10.16 4.15
C PRO A 63 -22.18 -11.17 3.74
N CYS A 64 -22.58 -11.10 2.48
CA CYS A 64 -23.41 -12.13 1.88
C CYS A 64 -22.71 -13.50 1.92
N TYR A 65 -23.50 -14.57 1.85
CA TYR A 65 -22.94 -15.93 1.83
C TYR A 65 -21.96 -16.11 0.67
N ALA A 66 -20.73 -16.54 0.98
CA ALA A 66 -19.63 -16.70 0.03
C ALA A 66 -19.18 -15.41 -0.68
N GLU A 67 -19.51 -14.24 -0.13
CA GLU A 67 -18.98 -12.97 -0.62
C GLU A 67 -17.46 -12.92 -0.48
N ARG A 68 -16.80 -12.33 -1.48
CA ARG A 68 -15.34 -12.16 -1.51
C ARG A 68 -14.93 -10.90 -0.79
N VAL A 69 -14.55 -11.05 0.48
CA VAL A 69 -14.13 -9.92 1.31
C VAL A 69 -12.67 -9.58 1.05
N PRO A 70 -12.36 -8.30 0.71
CA PRO A 70 -11.00 -7.85 0.45
C PRO A 70 -10.21 -7.66 1.76
N PHE A 71 -8.90 -7.93 1.72
CA PHE A 71 -8.00 -7.69 2.84
C PHE A 71 -6.54 -7.55 2.39
N VAL A 72 -5.72 -6.91 3.22
CA VAL A 72 -4.27 -6.76 3.02
C VAL A 72 -3.49 -7.19 4.26
N VAL A 73 -2.23 -7.56 4.06
CA VAL A 73 -1.31 -7.96 5.15
C VAL A 73 -0.33 -6.84 5.46
N ILE A 74 -0.33 -6.39 6.70
CA ILE A 74 0.49 -5.27 7.19
C ILE A 74 1.64 -5.74 8.09
N HIS A 75 2.55 -4.83 8.37
CA HIS A 75 3.59 -5.05 9.38
C HIS A 75 2.98 -5.08 10.79
N GLY A 76 3.08 -6.23 11.45
CA GLY A 76 2.78 -6.40 12.87
C GLY A 76 4.00 -6.25 13.76
N GLU A 77 3.76 -6.37 15.06
CA GLU A 77 4.81 -6.45 16.08
C GLU A 77 5.66 -7.72 15.90
N PRO A 78 6.92 -7.72 16.38
CA PRO A 78 7.74 -8.93 16.37
C PRO A 78 7.03 -10.10 17.05
N GLY A 79 6.84 -11.21 16.34
CA GLY A 79 6.13 -12.39 16.86
C GLY A 79 4.61 -12.36 16.68
N ALA A 80 4.04 -11.29 16.11
CA ALA A 80 2.61 -11.21 15.82
C ALA A 80 2.17 -12.31 14.85
N ARG A 81 0.95 -12.84 15.07
CA ARG A 81 0.38 -13.87 14.20
C ARG A 81 -0.07 -13.24 12.90
N LEU A 82 -0.11 -14.04 11.82
CA LEU A 82 -0.61 -13.57 10.52
C LEU A 82 -2.05 -13.03 10.62
N THR A 83 -2.88 -13.64 11.46
CA THR A 83 -4.27 -13.22 11.71
C THR A 83 -4.37 -11.79 12.25
N ASP A 84 -3.39 -11.35 13.02
CA ASP A 84 -3.40 -10.05 13.69
C ASP A 84 -2.87 -8.95 12.76
N MET A 85 -2.13 -9.36 11.72
CA MET A 85 -1.56 -8.51 10.68
C MET A 85 -2.51 -8.27 9.49
N VAL A 86 -3.79 -8.65 9.61
CA VAL A 86 -4.76 -8.52 8.52
C VAL A 86 -5.71 -7.36 8.79
N VAL A 87 -5.82 -6.47 7.81
CA VAL A 87 -6.67 -5.26 7.86
C VAL A 87 -7.44 -5.06 6.57
N ASP A 88 -8.48 -4.25 6.65
CA ASP A 88 -9.20 -3.76 5.48
C ASP A 88 -8.32 -2.82 4.62
N PRO A 89 -8.38 -2.87 3.28
CA PRO A 89 -7.57 -1.99 2.44
C PRO A 89 -7.83 -0.50 2.67
N LEU A 90 -9.06 -0.11 3.03
CA LEU A 90 -9.42 1.28 3.31
C LEU A 90 -8.81 1.76 4.63
N GLU A 91 -8.67 0.89 5.65
CA GLU A 91 -7.95 1.23 6.89
C GLU A 91 -6.46 1.55 6.63
N LEU A 92 -5.85 0.89 5.65
CA LEU A 92 -4.47 1.18 5.24
C LEU A 92 -4.37 2.51 4.46
N LEU A 93 -5.39 2.86 3.67
CA LEU A 93 -5.47 4.09 2.88
C LEU A 93 -5.94 5.32 3.68
N ALA A 94 -6.52 5.11 4.87
CA ALA A 94 -7.02 6.17 5.71
C ALA A 94 -5.93 7.23 6.01
N VAL A 95 -6.36 8.49 6.06
CA VAL A 95 -5.49 9.61 6.47
C VAL A 95 -4.93 9.30 7.85
N ASP A 96 -3.62 9.48 8.02
CA ASP A 96 -2.87 9.17 9.24
C ASP A 96 -2.84 7.69 9.66
N SER A 97 -3.12 6.76 8.74
CA SER A 97 -3.00 5.32 9.03
C SER A 97 -1.58 4.96 9.53
N PRO A 98 -1.46 4.34 10.72
CA PRO A 98 -0.18 3.86 11.22
C PRO A 98 0.30 2.63 10.46
N TYR A 99 -0.58 1.99 9.70
CA TYR A 99 -0.31 0.75 9.02
C TYR A 99 0.63 0.94 7.84
N ARG A 100 1.34 -0.15 7.54
CA ARG A 100 2.27 -0.26 6.41
C ARG A 100 2.12 -1.65 5.83
N LEU A 101 2.08 -1.73 4.50
CA LEU A 101 2.07 -2.98 3.77
C LEU A 101 3.30 -3.83 4.14
N ASN A 102 3.11 -5.14 4.33
CA ASN A 102 4.20 -6.05 4.65
C ASN A 102 4.91 -6.54 3.38
N ASP A 103 5.77 -5.69 2.82
CA ASP A 103 6.48 -5.95 1.56
C ASP A 103 7.21 -7.31 1.57
N LEU A 104 7.86 -7.63 2.70
CA LEU A 104 8.60 -8.88 2.88
C LEU A 104 7.69 -10.11 2.91
N TYR A 105 6.48 -10.00 3.46
CA TYR A 105 5.51 -11.09 3.43
C TYR A 105 5.12 -11.42 1.99
N TYR A 106 4.75 -10.42 1.18
CA TYR A 106 4.34 -10.66 -0.20
C TYR A 106 5.48 -11.22 -1.05
N ILE A 107 6.70 -10.68 -0.92
CA ILE A 107 7.85 -11.19 -1.66
C ILE A 107 8.15 -12.65 -1.27
N ASN A 108 8.31 -12.93 0.02
CA ASN A 108 8.76 -14.25 0.47
C ASN A 108 7.67 -15.33 0.46
N LYS A 109 6.42 -14.97 0.73
CA LYS A 109 5.32 -15.92 0.88
C LYS A 109 4.46 -16.08 -0.36
N GLN A 110 4.46 -15.11 -1.28
CA GLN A 110 3.62 -15.14 -2.49
C GLN A 110 4.46 -15.17 -3.76
N ILE A 111 5.29 -14.15 -3.97
CA ILE A 111 5.99 -13.95 -5.25
C ILE A 111 7.08 -15.00 -5.46
N ILE A 112 8.03 -15.15 -4.52
CA ILE A 112 9.13 -16.11 -4.67
C ILE A 112 8.62 -17.55 -4.82
N PRO A 113 7.68 -18.05 -3.98
CA PRO A 113 7.15 -19.41 -4.15
C PRO A 113 6.46 -19.62 -5.50
N ALA A 114 5.69 -18.62 -5.98
CA ALA A 114 5.03 -18.71 -7.27
C ALA A 114 6.05 -18.80 -8.43
N LEU A 115 7.09 -17.97 -8.40
CA LEU A 115 8.14 -17.94 -9.41
C LEU A 115 9.03 -19.19 -9.37
N LEU A 116 9.29 -19.76 -8.19
CA LEU A 116 10.06 -20.99 -8.03
C LEU A 116 9.40 -22.20 -8.71
N ARG A 117 8.06 -22.21 -8.85
CA ARG A 117 7.36 -23.28 -9.59
C ARG A 117 7.78 -23.35 -11.07
N VAL A 118 8.19 -22.23 -11.65
CA VAL A 118 8.61 -22.14 -13.06
C VAL A 118 10.13 -22.13 -13.16
N PHE A 119 10.79 -21.23 -12.44
CA PHE A 119 12.23 -21.03 -12.55
C PHE A 119 13.06 -22.02 -11.72
N GLY A 120 12.46 -22.72 -10.76
CA GLY A 120 13.14 -23.76 -9.99
C GLY A 120 13.56 -24.95 -10.85
N LEU A 121 12.76 -25.28 -11.89
CA LEU A 121 13.12 -26.29 -12.89
C LEU A 121 14.36 -25.92 -13.72
N LEU A 122 14.63 -24.62 -13.82
CA LEU A 122 15.77 -24.06 -14.55
C LEU A 122 17.00 -23.84 -13.64
N GLY A 123 16.96 -24.33 -12.40
CA GLY A 123 18.06 -24.21 -11.43
C GLY A 123 18.25 -22.79 -10.87
N ALA A 124 17.24 -21.92 -10.98
CA ALA A 124 17.35 -20.56 -10.46
C ALA A 124 17.00 -20.50 -8.96
N ASP A 125 17.95 -20.04 -8.14
CA ASP A 125 17.69 -19.74 -6.72
C ASP A 125 17.23 -18.28 -6.53
N LEU A 126 15.91 -18.10 -6.55
CA LEU A 126 15.26 -16.81 -6.34
C LEU A 126 15.43 -16.26 -4.91
N LYS A 127 15.59 -17.14 -3.90
CA LYS A 127 15.81 -16.70 -2.52
C LYS A 127 17.20 -16.09 -2.39
N GLN A 128 18.20 -16.74 -2.99
CA GLN A 128 19.55 -16.19 -3.06
C GLN A 128 19.58 -14.84 -3.78
N TRP A 129 18.94 -14.72 -4.95
CA TRP A 129 18.93 -13.45 -5.69
C TRP A 129 18.28 -12.30 -4.94
N PHE A 130 17.25 -12.60 -4.14
CA PHE A 130 16.61 -11.62 -3.25
C PHE A 130 17.50 -11.27 -2.05
N GLY A 131 18.18 -12.24 -1.45
CA GLY A 131 19.10 -12.04 -0.33
C GLY A 131 20.34 -11.21 -0.68
N GLU A 132 20.82 -11.31 -1.91
CA GLU A 132 21.94 -10.52 -2.44
C GLU A 132 21.59 -9.04 -2.71
N MET A 133 20.31 -8.67 -2.68
CA MET A 133 19.92 -7.30 -2.97
C MET A 133 20.29 -6.34 -1.83
N PRO A 134 20.77 -5.13 -2.16
CA PRO A 134 20.83 -4.06 -1.18
C PRO A 134 19.39 -3.75 -0.73
N ARG A 135 19.17 -3.72 0.59
CA ARG A 135 17.89 -3.28 1.13
C ARG A 135 17.81 -1.77 0.89
N PRO A 136 16.92 -1.28 0.02
CA PRO A 136 16.85 0.15 -0.24
C PRO A 136 16.50 0.85 1.08
N THR A 137 17.26 1.90 1.42
CA THR A 137 16.84 2.85 2.45
C THR A 137 15.50 3.37 2.01
N ARG A 138 14.45 2.94 2.70
CA ARG A 138 13.10 3.36 2.36
C ARG A 138 13.06 4.85 2.66
N GLU A 139 12.89 5.66 1.61
CA GLU A 139 12.58 7.08 1.76
C GLU A 139 11.48 7.15 2.80
N GLY A 140 11.81 7.74 3.96
CA GLY A 140 10.84 8.03 4.98
C GLY A 140 9.87 9.01 4.33
N LEU A 141 8.86 8.48 3.63
CA LEU A 141 7.73 9.23 3.13
C LEU A 141 7.35 10.10 4.31
N ALA A 142 7.44 11.40 4.11
CA ALA A 142 7.58 12.42 5.14
C ALA A 142 6.34 12.50 6.04
N LYS A 143 6.04 11.40 6.75
CA LYS A 143 4.99 11.24 7.75
C LYS A 143 5.26 12.12 8.98
N HIS A 144 6.39 12.85 8.99
CA HIS A 144 6.81 13.74 10.06
C HIS A 144 6.95 15.21 9.64
N LEU A 145 6.45 15.64 8.47
CA LEU A 145 6.28 17.09 8.24
C LEU A 145 5.06 17.65 8.99
N LEU A 146 4.11 16.80 9.37
CA LEU A 146 2.97 17.17 10.19
C LEU A 146 2.92 16.24 11.40
N TYR A 147 3.04 16.81 12.58
CA TYR A 147 2.78 16.16 13.85
C TYR A 147 1.31 15.73 13.88
N SER A 148 1.00 14.51 13.44
CA SER A 148 -0.28 13.89 13.76
C SER A 148 -0.14 13.25 15.14
N PRO A 149 -0.89 13.71 16.16
CA PRO A 149 -0.84 13.14 17.50
C PRO A 149 -1.52 11.77 17.48
N ASN A 150 -0.83 10.75 16.97
CA ASN A 150 -1.31 9.39 17.06
C ASN A 150 -1.24 8.94 18.53
N ARG A 151 -2.40 8.63 19.13
CA ARG A 151 -2.51 8.18 20.53
C ARG A 151 -1.82 6.83 20.79
N GLN A 152 -1.57 6.04 19.73
CA GLN A 152 -0.93 4.73 19.79
C GLN A 152 0.51 4.83 19.25
N ARG A 153 1.42 5.37 20.07
CA ARG A 153 2.87 5.46 19.75
C ARG A 153 3.56 4.08 19.84
N THR A 154 3.13 3.12 19.03
CA THR A 154 3.59 1.72 19.11
C THR A 154 4.92 1.45 18.41
N ARG A 155 5.41 2.38 17.57
CA ARG A 155 6.68 2.23 16.85
C ARG A 155 7.76 3.14 17.41
N ILE A 156 8.99 2.62 17.47
CA ILE A 156 10.18 3.37 17.87
C ILE A 156 10.39 4.64 17.02
N ASP A 157 9.98 4.60 15.74
CA ASP A 157 10.11 5.72 14.79
C ASP A 157 9.42 7.01 15.30
N PHE A 158 8.41 6.91 16.16
CA PHE A 158 7.76 8.10 16.77
C PHE A 158 8.66 8.83 17.77
N TYR A 159 9.66 8.16 18.31
CA TYR A 159 10.56 8.67 19.35
C TYR A 159 11.92 9.11 18.77
N TYR A 160 12.20 8.78 17.50
CA TYR A 160 13.45 9.15 16.82
C TYR A 160 13.17 10.04 15.62
N LEU A 161 13.60 11.31 15.68
CA LEU A 161 13.55 12.21 14.54
C LEU A 161 14.78 11.97 13.66
N SER A 162 14.63 11.19 12.58
CA SER A 162 15.63 11.10 11.52
C SER A 162 15.17 11.89 10.30
N LYS A 163 15.90 12.95 9.96
CA LYS A 163 15.70 13.70 8.71
C LYS A 163 16.73 13.24 7.70
N HIS A 164 16.28 13.07 6.47
CA HIS A 164 17.12 12.65 5.36
C HIS A 164 17.05 13.71 4.26
N CYS A 165 18.17 13.93 3.58
CA CYS A 165 18.27 14.81 2.45
C CYS A 165 17.29 14.37 1.36
N VAL A 166 16.42 15.29 0.91
CA VAL A 166 15.41 14.97 -0.10
C VAL A 166 16.05 14.53 -1.43
N LEU A 167 17.31 14.91 -1.71
CA LEU A 167 17.99 14.61 -2.96
C LEU A 167 18.75 13.29 -2.96
N CYS A 168 19.62 13.07 -1.97
CA CYS A 168 20.50 11.89 -1.91
C CYS A 168 20.09 10.85 -0.84
N GLY A 169 19.20 11.19 0.09
CA GLY A 169 18.78 10.29 1.16
C GLY A 169 19.73 10.17 2.35
N GLU A 170 20.85 10.91 2.36
CA GLU A 170 21.78 10.95 3.50
C GLU A 170 21.16 11.64 4.72
N LEU A 171 21.60 11.27 5.93
CA LEU A 171 21.13 11.87 7.17
C LEU A 171 21.46 13.38 7.20
N VAL A 172 20.52 14.20 7.64
CA VAL A 172 20.68 15.65 7.79
C VAL A 172 20.24 16.08 9.18
N ASP A 173 20.77 17.23 9.62
CA ASP A 173 20.37 17.86 10.87
C ASP A 173 18.85 18.14 10.90
N ALA A 174 18.28 18.14 12.09
CA ALA A 174 16.84 18.29 12.30
C ALA A 174 16.23 19.58 11.69
N SER A 175 17.03 20.59 11.35
CA SER A 175 16.56 21.83 10.71
C SER A 175 16.74 21.85 9.18
N ALA A 176 17.57 20.98 8.60
CA ALA A 176 17.93 21.00 7.19
C ALA A 176 17.09 20.01 6.36
N LEU A 177 16.70 20.40 5.13
CA LEU A 177 16.04 19.50 4.16
C LEU A 177 17.02 18.89 3.14
N ILE A 178 18.20 19.50 3.00
CA ILE A 178 19.22 19.14 2.01
C ILE A 178 20.56 19.07 2.74
N CYS A 179 21.38 18.06 2.45
CA CYS A 179 22.71 17.95 3.04
C CYS A 179 23.66 19.01 2.47
N ASN A 180 24.75 19.29 3.20
CA ASN A 180 25.75 20.28 2.81
C ASN A 180 26.34 20.00 1.41
N GLU A 181 26.52 18.73 1.04
CA GLU A 181 27.07 18.37 -0.27
C GLU A 181 26.11 18.67 -1.42
N CYS A 182 24.83 18.35 -1.26
CA CYS A 182 23.79 18.70 -2.23
C CYS A 182 23.56 20.22 -2.28
N SER A 183 23.65 20.92 -1.13
CA SER A 183 23.49 22.38 -1.07
C SER A 183 24.61 23.12 -1.79
N ARG A 184 25.83 22.57 -1.85
CA ARG A 184 26.94 23.15 -2.63
C ARG A 184 26.72 23.07 -4.15
N LYS A 185 25.90 22.13 -4.61
CA LYS A 185 25.57 21.94 -6.03
C LYS A 185 24.23 22.61 -6.36
N GLU A 186 24.13 23.91 -6.10
CA GLU A 186 22.87 24.67 -6.09
C GLU A 186 22.03 24.48 -7.37
N THR A 187 22.63 24.64 -8.55
CA THR A 187 21.92 24.49 -9.84
C THR A 187 21.39 23.07 -10.05
N THR A 188 22.16 22.05 -9.68
CA THR A 188 21.76 20.64 -9.82
C THR A 188 20.70 20.26 -8.80
N ALA A 189 20.81 20.78 -7.57
CA ALA A 189 19.82 20.59 -6.53
C ALA A 189 18.48 21.26 -6.89
N ALA A 190 18.51 22.52 -7.33
CA ALA A 190 17.33 23.26 -7.72
C ALA A 190 16.61 22.60 -8.91
N THR A 191 17.34 22.24 -9.97
CA THR A 191 16.75 21.56 -11.14
C THR A 191 16.17 20.19 -10.79
N ALA A 192 16.83 19.42 -9.92
CA ALA A 192 16.30 18.13 -9.46
C ALA A 192 15.03 18.30 -8.62
N LEU A 193 14.97 19.28 -7.71
CA LEU A 193 13.79 19.57 -6.90
C LEU A 193 12.62 20.04 -7.76
N ILE A 194 12.85 21.03 -8.64
CA ILE A 194 11.85 21.56 -9.57
C ILE A 194 11.34 20.47 -10.51
N GLY A 195 12.24 19.62 -11.02
CA GLY A 195 11.87 18.49 -11.87
C GLY A 195 10.97 17.50 -11.15
N ARG A 196 11.29 17.17 -9.89
CA ARG A 196 10.49 16.25 -9.06
C ARG A 196 9.13 16.86 -8.70
N THR A 197 9.07 18.13 -8.27
CA THR A 197 7.82 18.81 -7.93
C THR A 197 6.93 18.95 -9.17
N SER A 198 7.46 19.42 -10.30
CA SER A 198 6.71 19.56 -11.55
C SER A 198 6.15 18.22 -12.03
N LYS A 199 6.89 17.12 -11.87
CA LYS A 199 6.40 15.78 -12.21
C LYS A 199 5.24 15.35 -11.32
N LEU A 200 5.36 15.51 -10.00
CA LEU A 200 4.30 15.17 -9.05
C LEU A 200 3.05 16.03 -9.25
N GLU A 201 3.21 17.33 -9.51
CA GLU A 201 2.11 18.25 -9.82
C GLU A 201 1.36 17.82 -11.08
N LYS A 202 2.09 17.50 -12.17
CA LYS A 202 1.46 16.97 -13.40
C LYS A 202 0.71 15.67 -13.17
N ASP A 203 1.28 14.77 -12.37
CA ASP A 203 0.65 13.47 -12.07
C ASP A 203 -0.63 13.66 -11.23
N ILE A 204 -0.61 14.56 -10.23
CA ILE A 204 -1.80 14.92 -9.44
C ILE A 204 -2.85 15.58 -10.33
N LEU A 205 -2.49 16.59 -11.13
CA LEU A 205 -3.42 17.27 -12.02
C LEU A 205 -4.06 16.30 -13.01
N HIS A 206 -3.28 15.39 -13.58
CA HIS A 206 -3.79 14.34 -14.45
C HIS A 206 -4.80 13.44 -13.74
N LEU A 207 -4.48 12.95 -12.53
CA LEU A 207 -5.39 12.13 -11.74
C LEU A 207 -6.68 12.87 -11.38
N THR A 208 -6.57 14.14 -10.98
CA THR A 208 -7.75 14.97 -10.67
C THR A 208 -8.63 15.17 -11.89
N ALA A 209 -8.04 15.47 -13.06
CA ALA A 209 -8.78 15.61 -14.30
C ALA A 209 -9.54 14.33 -14.66
N VAL A 210 -8.87 13.17 -14.63
CA VAL A 210 -9.52 11.88 -14.89
C VAL A 210 -10.65 11.63 -13.91
N SER A 211 -10.46 11.89 -12.61
CA SER A 211 -11.50 11.71 -11.60
C SER A 211 -12.71 12.61 -11.81
N ILE A 212 -12.49 13.88 -12.19
CA ILE A 212 -13.56 14.83 -12.49
C ILE A 212 -14.33 14.37 -13.73
N THR A 213 -13.63 13.90 -14.77
CA THR A 213 -14.28 13.37 -15.98
C THR A 213 -15.19 12.19 -15.65
N ILE A 214 -14.71 11.24 -14.83
CA ILE A 214 -15.50 10.07 -14.41
C ILE A 214 -16.75 10.49 -13.62
N ILE A 215 -16.57 11.37 -12.63
CA ILE A 215 -17.69 11.87 -11.81
C ILE A 215 -18.72 12.59 -12.68
N LEU A 216 -18.28 13.44 -13.61
CA LEU A 216 -19.18 14.16 -14.50
C LEU A 216 -19.91 13.22 -15.45
N SER A 217 -19.26 12.17 -15.99
CA SER A 217 -19.96 11.18 -16.81
C SER A 217 -21.04 10.43 -16.03
N GLU A 218 -20.75 10.04 -14.79
CA GLU A 218 -21.68 9.30 -13.94
C GLU A 218 -22.88 10.19 -13.51
N VAL A 219 -22.62 11.48 -13.26
CA VAL A 219 -23.68 12.47 -13.04
C VAL A 219 -24.53 12.67 -14.30
N ILE A 220 -23.92 12.89 -15.47
CA ILE A 220 -24.67 13.07 -16.73
C ILE A 220 -25.55 11.85 -17.04
N ASP A 221 -25.01 10.63 -16.87
CA ASP A 221 -25.76 9.39 -17.03
C ASP A 221 -26.92 9.32 -16.03
N SER A 222 -26.71 9.71 -14.77
CA SER A 222 -27.78 9.76 -13.76
C SER A 222 -28.87 10.78 -14.10
N TRP A 223 -28.54 11.93 -14.70
CA TRP A 223 -29.52 12.93 -15.13
C TRP A 223 -30.29 12.50 -16.39
N HIS A 224 -29.64 11.80 -17.33
CA HIS A 224 -30.29 11.19 -18.48
C HIS A 224 -31.28 10.09 -18.07
N VAL A 225 -30.91 9.26 -17.10
CA VAL A 225 -31.82 8.24 -16.54
C VAL A 225 -33.00 8.89 -15.81
N LEU A 226 -32.77 9.97 -15.05
CA LEU A 226 -33.85 10.69 -14.36
C LEU A 226 -34.82 11.37 -15.35
N THR A 227 -34.31 11.99 -16.42
CA THR A 227 -35.15 12.61 -17.46
C THR A 227 -35.96 11.57 -18.23
N MET A 228 -35.38 10.41 -18.57
CA MET A 228 -36.14 9.31 -19.15
C MET A 228 -37.22 8.77 -18.19
N PHE A 229 -36.94 8.69 -16.89
CA PHE A 229 -37.91 8.23 -15.89
C PHE A 229 -39.06 9.22 -15.70
N VAL A 230 -38.77 10.52 -15.68
CA VAL A 230 -39.80 11.58 -15.62
C VAL A 230 -40.66 11.58 -16.89
N MET A 231 -40.07 11.45 -18.08
CA MET A 231 -40.82 11.34 -19.33
C MET A 231 -41.77 10.13 -19.36
N TYR A 232 -41.37 9.01 -18.77
CA TYR A 232 -42.17 7.78 -18.71
C TYR A 232 -43.34 7.87 -17.70
N LEU A 233 -43.22 8.72 -16.67
CA LEU A 233 -44.27 8.97 -15.67
C LEU A 233 -45.28 10.05 -16.12
N THR A 234 -44.93 10.85 -17.11
CA THR A 234 -45.79 11.91 -17.67
C THR A 234 -46.55 11.51 -18.95
N ALA A 235 -46.44 10.25 -19.36
CA ALA A 235 -47.18 9.66 -20.50
C ALA A 235 -48.26 8.70 -20.00
#